data_AF-A0A377XJL7-F1
#
_entry.id   AF-A0A377XJL7-F1
#
_cell.length_a   1.000
_cell.length_b   1.000
_cell.length_c   1.000
_cell.angle_alpha   90.00
_cell.angle_beta   90.00
_cell.angle_gamma   90.00
#
_symmetry.space_group_name_H-M   'P 1'
#
loop_
_entity.id
_entity.type
_entity.pdbx_description
1 polymer ?
#
loop_
_entity_poly.entity_id
_entity_poly.type
_entity_poly.pdbx_seq_one_letter_code
_entity_poly.pdbx_strand_id
1 'polypeptide(L)'
;MAMIMALTDDGNGIPRGPLAPLLIGLLIAVIGASMGPLTGFALNPARDFGPKLFTSLAGWGSIAFTGGLAIPYFLVPLLAPVVGAIIGAFLYRKLIGRHLPCECGIDE
;
A
#
# COMPACT_ATOMS: atom_id res chain seq x y z
N MET A 1 -0.51 0.33 -4.49
CA MET A 1 0.55 0.11 -5.51
C MET A 1 0.41 1.03 -6.72
N ALA A 2 -0.78 1.18 -7.31
CA ALA A 2 -1.00 2.00 -8.52
C ALA A 2 -0.32 3.39 -8.49
N MET A 3 -0.60 4.19 -7.46
CA MET A 3 -0.03 5.54 -7.34
C MET A 3 1.48 5.54 -7.05
N ILE A 4 2.00 4.53 -6.37
CA ILE A 4 3.45 4.40 -6.16
C ILE A 4 4.12 4.20 -7.53
N MET A 5 3.62 3.25 -8.33
CA MET A 5 4.11 3.02 -9.68
C MET A 5 4.01 4.28 -10.54
N ALA A 6 2.88 4.99 -10.49
CA ALA A 6 2.70 6.23 -11.25
C ALA A 6 3.69 7.34 -10.89
N LEU A 7 4.09 7.43 -9.61
CA LEU A 7 5.03 8.43 -9.12
C LEU A 7 6.50 8.05 -9.37
N THR A 8 6.78 6.77 -9.54
CA THR A 8 8.14 6.24 -9.81
C THR A 8 8.37 5.85 -11.27
N ASP A 9 7.36 5.96 -12.12
CA ASP A 9 7.49 5.73 -13.56
C ASP A 9 7.92 7.05 -14.24
N ASP A 10 9.15 7.07 -14.72
CA ASP A 10 9.75 8.22 -15.39
C ASP A 10 9.19 8.44 -16.81
N GLY A 11 8.55 7.44 -17.41
CA GLY A 11 7.81 7.57 -18.68
C GLY A 11 6.43 8.22 -18.52
N ASN A 12 5.98 8.45 -17.27
CA ASN A 12 4.68 9.05 -16.97
C ASN A 12 4.76 10.56 -16.75
N GLY A 13 5.03 11.33 -17.81
CA GLY A 13 5.21 12.79 -17.72
C GLY A 13 6.60 13.18 -17.23
N ILE A 14 6.73 14.29 -16.49
CA ILE A 14 8.04 14.73 -15.99
C ILE A 14 8.51 13.83 -14.84
N PRO A 15 9.73 13.25 -14.91
CA PRO A 15 10.33 12.49 -13.82
C PRO A 15 10.33 13.25 -12.49
N ARG A 16 9.97 12.58 -11.40
CA ARG A 16 9.89 13.20 -10.06
C ARG A 16 11.24 13.20 -9.35
N GLY A 17 12.17 12.34 -9.77
CA GLY A 17 13.51 12.21 -9.20
C GLY A 17 13.49 12.18 -7.67
N PRO A 18 14.21 13.08 -6.98
CA PRO A 18 14.30 13.08 -5.52
C PRO A 18 12.98 13.43 -4.79
N LEU A 19 11.97 13.95 -5.50
CA LEU A 19 10.67 14.25 -4.90
C LEU A 19 9.77 13.01 -4.75
N ALA A 20 10.06 11.91 -5.44
CA ALA A 20 9.20 10.72 -5.42
C ALA A 20 8.93 10.18 -3.99
N PRO A 21 9.92 10.05 -3.08
CA PRO A 21 9.68 9.61 -1.72
C PRO A 21 8.77 10.55 -0.92
N LEU A 22 8.94 11.87 -1.08
CA LEU A 22 8.08 12.87 -0.42
C LEU A 22 6.64 12.75 -0.90
N LEU A 23 6.43 12.62 -2.21
CA LEU A 23 5.10 12.48 -2.80
C LEU A 23 4.41 11.18 -2.37
N ILE A 24 5.16 10.08 -2.22
CA ILE A 24 4.63 8.83 -1.64
C ILE A 24 4.23 9.02 -0.18
N GLY A 25 5.01 9.77 0.61
CA GLY A 25 4.65 10.12 1.98
C GLY A 25 3.35 10.93 2.05
N LEU A 26 3.20 11.95 1.22
CA LEU A 26 1.98 12.76 1.12
C LEU A 26 0.78 11.94 0.66
N LEU A 27 0.96 11.02 -0.29
CA LEU A 27 -0.06 10.07 -0.72
C LEU A 27 -0.57 9.24 0.48
N ILE A 28 0.34 8.66 1.27
CA ILE A 28 -0.02 7.88 2.45
C ILE A 28 -0.74 8.78 3.48
N ALA A 29 -0.29 10.01 3.68
CA ALA A 29 -0.92 10.96 4.59
C ALA A 29 -2.38 11.28 4.19
N VAL A 30 -2.64 11.52 2.91
CA VAL A 30 -4.00 11.80 2.41
C VAL A 30 -4.89 10.56 2.51
N ILE A 31 -4.37 9.36 2.23
CA ILE A 31 -5.11 8.10 2.44
C ILE A 31 -5.45 7.92 3.93
N GLY A 32 -4.49 8.18 4.82
CA GLY A 32 -4.72 8.11 6.27
C GLY A 32 -5.73 9.13 6.77
N ALA A 33 -5.66 10.37 6.29
CA ALA A 33 -6.57 11.43 6.68
C ALA A 33 -8.01 11.17 6.20
N SER A 34 -8.18 10.63 5.00
CA SER A 34 -9.51 10.39 4.42
C SER A 34 -10.13 9.06 4.86
N MET A 35 -9.36 7.97 4.88
CA MET A 35 -9.87 6.60 5.10
C MET A 35 -9.44 5.99 6.43
N GLY A 36 -8.57 6.66 7.19
CA GLY A 36 -8.06 6.16 8.46
C GLY A 36 -9.12 5.85 9.52
N PRO A 37 -10.18 6.65 9.69
CA PRO A 37 -11.24 6.35 10.66
C PRO A 37 -11.96 5.01 10.45
N LEU A 38 -11.89 4.41 9.26
CA LEU A 38 -12.56 3.14 8.95
C LEU A 38 -11.77 1.92 9.44
N THR A 39 -10.44 1.89 9.20
CA THR A 39 -9.62 0.69 9.42
C THR A 39 -8.18 0.98 9.89
N GLY A 40 -7.83 2.24 10.14
CA GLY A 40 -6.47 2.64 10.53
C GLY A 40 -5.44 2.60 9.41
N PHE A 41 -5.88 2.56 8.13
CA PHE A 41 -5.05 2.59 6.93
C PHE A 41 -3.82 1.66 6.99
N ALA A 42 -4.02 0.41 7.40
CA ALA A 42 -2.93 -0.53 7.63
C ALA A 42 -1.99 -0.66 6.40
N LEU A 43 -2.54 -0.87 5.20
CA LEU A 43 -1.89 -0.85 3.87
C LEU A 43 -0.65 -1.75 3.67
N ASN A 44 -0.10 -2.33 4.72
CA ASN A 44 1.14 -3.10 4.74
C ASN A 44 1.01 -4.21 5.80
N PRO A 45 1.11 -5.49 5.41
CA PRO A 45 0.98 -6.61 6.35
C PRO A 45 2.02 -6.59 7.48
N ALA A 46 3.28 -6.25 7.20
CA ALA A 46 4.33 -6.20 8.20
C ALA A 46 4.11 -5.07 9.21
N ARG A 47 3.59 -3.92 8.75
CA ARG A 47 3.27 -2.74 9.57
C ARG A 47 2.17 -3.02 10.61
N ASP A 48 1.33 -4.01 10.37
CA ASP A 48 0.22 -4.38 11.26
C ASP A 48 0.51 -5.67 12.04
N PHE A 49 0.93 -6.75 11.37
CA PHE A 49 1.14 -8.06 12.00
C PHE A 49 2.30 -8.05 13.01
N GLY A 50 3.42 -7.41 12.68
CA GLY A 50 4.59 -7.34 13.57
C GLY A 50 4.26 -6.71 14.92
N PRO A 51 3.69 -5.49 14.95
CA PRO A 51 3.22 -4.87 16.18
C PRO A 51 2.16 -5.69 16.91
N LYS A 52 1.20 -6.34 16.21
CA LYS A 52 0.20 -7.21 16.87
C LYS A 52 0.82 -8.41 17.55
N LEU A 53 1.80 -9.06 16.92
CA LEU A 53 2.54 -10.16 17.54
C LEU A 53 3.26 -9.68 18.80
N PHE A 54 3.94 -8.54 18.73
CA PHE A 54 4.57 -7.93 19.89
C PHE A 54 3.53 -7.62 20.99
N THR A 55 2.41 -6.99 20.65
CA THR A 55 1.34 -6.66 21.61
C THR A 55 0.75 -7.91 22.27
N SER A 56 0.56 -8.99 21.50
CA SER A 56 0.15 -10.29 22.04
C SER A 56 1.14 -10.81 23.07
N LEU A 57 2.45 -10.74 22.78
CA LEU A 57 3.52 -11.16 23.69
C LEU A 57 3.66 -10.21 24.90
N ALA A 58 3.30 -8.94 24.74
CA ALA A 58 3.31 -7.92 25.79
C ALA A 58 2.11 -8.00 26.74
N GLY A 59 1.41 -9.14 26.80
CA GLY A 59 0.37 -9.44 27.78
C GLY A 59 -1.06 -9.18 27.32
N TRP A 60 -1.29 -8.71 26.09
CA TRP A 60 -2.65 -8.56 25.56
C TRP A 60 -3.24 -9.91 25.11
N GLY A 61 -2.39 -10.89 24.77
CA GLY A 61 -2.85 -12.21 24.35
C GLY A 61 -3.68 -12.16 23.06
N SER A 62 -4.71 -13.01 22.98
CA SER A 62 -5.48 -13.23 21.74
C SER A 62 -6.23 -11.99 21.24
N ILE A 63 -6.57 -11.04 22.11
CA ILE A 63 -7.30 -9.82 21.72
C ILE A 63 -6.49 -8.95 20.74
N ALA A 64 -5.16 -9.04 20.78
CA ALA A 64 -4.27 -8.34 19.84
C ALA A 64 -4.49 -8.78 18.38
N PHE A 65 -4.89 -10.03 18.17
CA PHE A 65 -5.18 -10.59 16.84
C PHE A 65 -6.66 -10.51 16.48
N THR A 66 -7.57 -10.71 17.45
CA THR A 66 -9.01 -10.74 17.16
C THR A 66 -9.65 -9.36 17.10
N GLY A 67 -9.13 -8.39 17.87
CA GLY A 67 -9.76 -7.09 18.04
C GLY A 67 -11.14 -7.15 18.71
N GLY A 68 -11.45 -8.26 19.39
CA GLY A 68 -12.76 -8.48 20.04
C GLY A 68 -13.87 -8.92 19.08
N LEU A 69 -13.53 -9.25 17.83
CA LEU A 69 -14.47 -9.73 16.83
C LEU A 69 -14.51 -11.26 16.79
N ALA A 70 -15.64 -11.82 16.34
CA ALA A 70 -15.80 -13.26 16.14
C ALA A 70 -14.86 -13.82 15.06
N ILE A 71 -14.61 -13.03 14.02
CA ILE A 71 -13.63 -13.35 12.98
C ILE A 71 -12.33 -12.61 13.33
N PRO A 72 -11.17 -13.30 13.40
CA PRO A 72 -9.92 -12.67 13.78
C PRO A 72 -9.52 -11.51 12.84
N TYR A 73 -9.56 -10.28 13.36
CA TYR A 73 -9.38 -9.09 12.53
C TYR A 73 -8.00 -8.97 11.89
N PHE A 74 -6.95 -9.57 12.46
CA PHE A 74 -5.60 -9.56 11.87
C PHE A 74 -5.54 -10.11 10.44
N LEU A 75 -6.49 -10.95 10.03
CA LEU A 75 -6.58 -11.46 8.67
C LEU A 75 -6.81 -10.34 7.65
N VAL A 76 -7.56 -9.29 8.02
CA VAL A 76 -7.89 -8.18 7.11
C VAL A 76 -6.63 -7.38 6.75
N PRO A 77 -5.86 -6.82 7.70
CA PRO A 77 -4.59 -6.14 7.38
C PRO A 77 -3.50 -7.06 6.82
N LEU A 78 -3.60 -8.37 7.00
CA LEU A 78 -2.65 -9.33 6.46
C LEU A 78 -2.91 -9.61 4.97
N LEU A 79 -4.16 -9.87 4.59
CA LEU A 79 -4.51 -10.33 3.24
C LEU A 79 -5.00 -9.21 2.33
N ALA A 80 -5.84 -8.30 2.83
CA ALA A 80 -6.44 -7.27 1.99
C ALA A 80 -5.40 -6.33 1.34
N PRO A 81 -4.33 -5.91 2.03
CA PRO A 81 -3.28 -5.11 1.39
C PRO A 81 -2.54 -5.84 0.27
N VAL A 82 -2.30 -7.15 0.39
CA VAL A 82 -1.64 -7.94 -0.65
C VAL A 82 -2.52 -8.00 -1.90
N VAL A 83 -3.79 -8.35 -1.73
CA VAL A 83 -4.77 -8.39 -2.83
C VAL A 83 -4.91 -7.01 -3.47
N GLY A 84 -5.08 -5.97 -2.67
CA GLY A 84 -5.19 -4.59 -3.17
C GLY A 84 -3.91 -4.09 -3.88
N ALA A 85 -2.73 -4.50 -3.42
CA ALA A 85 -1.47 -4.17 -4.08
C ALA A 85 -1.35 -4.83 -5.46
N ILE A 86 -1.72 -6.11 -5.57
CA ILE A 86 -1.73 -6.85 -6.85
C ILE A 86 -2.72 -6.19 -7.82
N ILE A 87 -3.96 -5.95 -7.38
CA ILE A 87 -4.98 -5.28 -8.20
C ILE A 87 -4.49 -3.90 -8.64
N GLY A 88 -3.97 -3.09 -7.71
CA GLY A 88 -3.47 -1.75 -8.02
C GLY A 88 -2.31 -1.76 -9.03
N ALA A 89 -1.38 -2.71 -8.91
CA ALA A 89 -0.27 -2.86 -9.87
C ALA A 89 -0.78 -3.26 -11.26
N PHE A 90 -1.71 -4.22 -11.31
CA PHE A 90 -2.33 -4.66 -12.55
C PHE A 90 -3.08 -3.51 -13.24
N LEU A 91 -3.90 -2.77 -12.50
CA LEU A 91 -4.67 -1.64 -13.03
C LEU A 91 -3.75 -0.56 -13.57
N TYR A 92 -2.67 -0.22 -12.86
CA TYR A 92 -1.70 0.77 -13.37
C TYR A 92 -1.10 0.32 -14.70
N ARG A 93 -0.58 -0.90 -14.78
CA ARG A 93 0.05 -1.43 -16.00
C ARG A 93 -0.93 -1.48 -17.18
N LYS A 94 -2.18 -1.86 -16.95
CA LYS A 94 -3.18 -2.04 -18.02
C LYS A 94 -3.88 -0.76 -18.44
N LEU A 95 -4.21 0.12 -17.50
CA LEU A 95 -5.01 1.31 -17.76
C LEU A 95 -4.16 2.56 -17.98
N ILE A 96 -2.96 2.64 -17.38
CA ILE A 96 -2.08 3.81 -17.53
C ILE A 96 -0.84 3.44 -18.33
N GLY A 97 0.00 2.53 -17.81
CA GLY A 97 1.30 2.21 -18.40
C GLY A 97 1.23 1.79 -19.87
N ARG A 98 0.23 0.99 -20.25
CA ARG A 98 0.00 0.58 -21.65
C ARG A 98 -0.32 1.75 -22.61
N HIS A 99 -0.78 2.88 -22.08
CA HIS A 99 -1.19 4.07 -22.85
C HIS A 99 -0.19 5.23 -22.71
N LEU A 100 0.96 5.01 -22.06
CA LEU A 100 2.05 5.96 -22.09
C LEU A 100 2.75 5.89 -23.45
N PRO A 101 3.33 7.00 -23.93
CA PRO A 101 4.16 6.97 -25.14
C PRO A 101 5.29 5.97 -24.90
N CYS A 102 5.44 4.99 -25.81
CA CYS A 102 6.61 4.12 -25.79
C CYS A 102 7.87 5.00 -25.86
N GLU A 103 8.80 4.81 -24.94
CA GLU A 103 10.20 5.10 -25.23
C GLU A 103 10.61 4.17 -26.37
N CYS A 104 10.53 4.68 -27.61
CA CYS A 104 11.24 4.08 -28.72
C CYS A 104 12.73 4.36 -28.49
N GLY A 105 13.41 3.41 -27.85
CA GLY A 105 14.83 3.45 -27.50
C GLY A 105 14.98 3.26 -25.98
N ILE A 106 15.60 2.22 -25.45
CA ILE A 106 16.71 1.41 -25.96
C ILE A 106 16.49 -0.01 -25.40
N ASP A 107 16.46 -1.01 -26.28
CA ASP A 107 16.75 -2.39 -25.90
C ASP A 107 18.21 -2.43 -25.41
N GLU A 108 18.43 -2.65 -24.12
CA GLU A 108 19.54 -3.45 -23.57
C GLU A 108 19.07 -4.19 -22.30
#